data_AF-A0A0W1G8W1-F1
#
_entry.id   AF-A0A0W1G8W1-F1
#
_cell.length_a   1.000
_cell.length_b   1.000
_cell.length_c   1.000
_cell.angle_alpha   90.00
_cell.angle_beta   90.00
_cell.angle_gamma   90.00
#
_symmetry.space_group_name_H-M   'P 1'
#
loop_
_entity.id
_entity.type
_entity.pdbx_description
1 polymer ?
#
loop_
_entity_poly.entity_id
_entity_poly.type
_entity_poly.pdbx_seq_one_letter_code
_entity_poly.pdbx_strand_id
1 'polypeptide(L)'
;MTALRTPAERIDMIIEEACQRWSVDRAELLGTSRLPSLVTARKAVVLALREFAPRRMSYEQIAHVLCRTGHVSLLRLAKDGRALRQASPGFARGVDALVAIAQGSIARGGSFLMVDLPGVGLVPEMNRPALSRSVQ
;
A
#
# COMPACT_ATOMS: atom_id res chain seq x y z
N MET A 1 -6.24 -21.63 15.02
CA MET A 1 -7.49 -21.12 14.41
C MET A 1 -7.50 -19.61 14.55
N THR A 2 -7.06 -18.88 13.52
CA THR A 2 -7.03 -17.40 13.54
C THR A 2 -8.46 -16.90 13.33
N ALA A 3 -9.04 -16.24 14.34
CA ALA A 3 -10.36 -15.64 14.20
C ALA A 3 -10.40 -14.75 12.95
N LEU A 4 -11.44 -14.90 12.13
CA LEU A 4 -11.65 -14.08 10.94
C LEU A 4 -11.83 -12.62 11.40
N ARG A 5 -10.78 -11.81 11.23
CA ARG A 5 -10.85 -10.37 11.52
C ARG A 5 -11.94 -9.73 10.68
N THR A 6 -12.73 -8.86 11.30
CA THR A 6 -13.81 -8.10 10.66
C THR A 6 -13.24 -7.11 9.64
N PRO A 7 -14.06 -6.64 8.67
CA PRO A 7 -13.62 -5.61 7.72
C PRO A 7 -13.14 -4.33 8.39
N ALA A 8 -13.79 -3.90 9.48
CA ALA A 8 -13.43 -2.70 10.23
C ALA A 8 -12.03 -2.83 10.87
N GLU A 9 -11.75 -3.95 11.53
CA GLU A 9 -10.44 -4.20 12.14
C GLU A 9 -9.31 -4.21 11.11
N ARG A 10 -9.56 -4.75 9.92
CA ARG A 10 -8.56 -4.76 8.85
C ARG A 10 -8.32 -3.37 8.25
N ILE A 11 -9.36 -2.54 8.16
CA ILE A 11 -9.24 -1.12 7.77
C ILE A 11 -8.40 -0.36 8.82
N ASP A 12 -8.69 -0.58 10.10
CA ASP A 12 -7.92 0.02 11.19
C ASP A 12 -6.44 -0.38 11.13
N MET A 13 -6.14 -1.64 10.81
CA MET A 13 -4.76 -2.09 10.62
C MET A 13 -4.04 -1.37 9.47
N ILE A 14 -4.72 -1.14 8.34
CA ILE A 14 -4.16 -0.37 7.21
C ILE A 14 -3.81 1.05 7.67
N ILE A 15 -4.72 1.68 8.40
CA ILE A 15 -4.55 3.06 8.89
C ILE A 15 -3.36 3.12 9.86
N GLU A 16 -3.33 2.23 10.86
CA GLU A 16 -2.25 2.15 11.84
C GLU A 16 -0.89 1.93 11.18
N GLU A 17 -0.82 1.02 10.22
CA GLU A 17 0.43 0.75 9.51
C GLU A 17 0.87 1.95 8.66
N ALA A 18 -0.06 2.64 8.01
CA ALA A 18 0.25 3.85 7.27
C ALA A 18 0.77 4.97 8.19
N CYS A 19 0.19 5.13 9.38
CA CYS A 19 0.69 6.07 10.38
C CYS A 19 2.13 5.77 10.77
N GLN A 20 2.45 4.51 11.07
CA GLN A 20 3.81 4.11 11.46
C GLN A 20 4.81 4.33 10.32
N ARG A 21 4.48 3.86 9.12
CA ARG A 21 5.41 3.84 7.98
C ARG A 21 5.75 5.23 7.43
N TRP A 22 4.78 6.14 7.44
CA TRP A 22 5.00 7.53 7.02
C TRP A 22 5.24 8.46 8.20
N SER A 23 5.30 7.93 9.43
CA SER A 23 5.52 8.69 10.67
C SER A 23 4.56 9.87 10.80
N VAL A 24 3.27 9.59 10.63
CA VAL A 24 2.18 10.57 10.71
C VAL A 24 1.21 10.22 11.82
N ASP A 25 0.62 11.23 12.44
CA ASP A 25 -0.43 11.03 13.43
C ASP A 25 -1.75 10.58 12.78
N ARG A 26 -2.50 9.73 13.50
CA ARG A 26 -3.76 9.17 13.00
C ARG A 26 -4.84 10.25 12.82
N ALA A 27 -4.97 11.18 13.76
CA ALA A 27 -5.95 12.26 13.65
C ALA A 27 -5.59 13.21 12.50
N GLU A 28 -4.30 13.47 12.26
CA GLU A 28 -3.84 14.26 11.12
C GLU A 28 -4.05 13.55 9.78
N LEU A 29 -3.79 12.24 9.73
CA LEU A 29 -4.02 11.40 8.56
C LEU A 29 -5.50 11.39 8.16
N LEU A 30 -6.41 11.34 9.15
CA LEU A 30 -7.86 11.40 8.94
C LEU A 30 -8.40 12.85 8.85
N GLY A 31 -7.54 13.85 9.06
CA GLY A 31 -7.89 15.26 9.00
C GLY A 31 -7.91 15.84 7.57
N THR A 32 -8.02 17.16 7.48
CA THR A 32 -8.10 17.89 6.20
C THR A 32 -6.79 18.53 5.76
N SER A 33 -5.73 18.41 6.58
CA SER A 33 -4.43 19.03 6.32
C SER A 33 -3.85 18.60 4.96
N ARG A 34 -3.20 19.52 4.25
CA ARG A 34 -2.64 19.30 2.91
C ARG A 34 -1.12 19.14 2.91
N LEU A 35 -0.51 18.86 4.07
CA LEU A 35 0.93 18.62 4.15
C LEU A 35 1.34 17.49 3.20
N PRO A 36 2.46 17.63 2.45
CA PRO A 36 2.87 16.64 1.46
C PRO A 36 3.05 15.22 2.01
N SER A 37 3.56 15.09 3.24
CA SER A 37 3.70 13.81 3.95
C SER A 37 2.35 13.14 4.21
N LEU A 38 1.37 13.89 4.74
CA LEU A 38 0.00 13.42 4.99
C LEU A 38 -0.72 13.05 3.69
N VAL A 39 -0.59 13.89 2.65
CA VAL A 39 -1.17 13.61 1.34
C VAL A 39 -0.58 12.33 0.74
N THR A 40 0.71 12.08 0.93
CA THR A 40 1.37 10.85 0.47
C THR A 40 0.86 9.63 1.21
N ALA A 41 0.76 9.69 2.54
CA ALA A 41 0.18 8.64 3.35
C ALA A 41 -1.29 8.36 2.98
N ARG A 42 -2.12 9.39 2.77
CA ARG A 42 -3.52 9.24 2.32
C ARG A 42 -3.61 8.58 0.95
N LYS A 43 -2.74 8.94 -0.01
CA LYS A 43 -2.68 8.25 -1.32
C LYS A 43 -2.44 6.75 -1.13
N ALA A 44 -1.49 6.38 -0.26
CA ALA A 44 -1.19 4.98 0.01
C ALA A 44 -2.39 4.25 0.61
N VAL A 45 -3.06 4.84 1.60
CA VAL A 45 -4.27 4.27 2.23
C VAL A 45 -5.41 4.13 1.21
N VAL A 46 -5.65 5.13 0.36
CA VAL A 46 -6.69 5.06 -0.68
C VAL A 46 -6.42 3.90 -1.65
N LEU A 47 -5.18 3.72 -2.09
CA LEU A 47 -4.83 2.59 -2.96
C LEU A 47 -4.97 1.26 -2.21
N ALA A 48 -4.45 1.17 -1.00
CA ALA A 48 -4.54 -0.02 -0.18
C ALA A 48 -6.01 -0.42 0.05
N LEU A 49 -6.89 0.51 0.42
CA LEU A 49 -8.34 0.23 0.60
C LEU A 49 -9.06 -0.14 -0.70
N ARG A 50 -8.59 0.34 -1.86
CA ARG A 50 -9.14 -0.05 -3.17
C ARG A 50 -8.72 -1.47 -3.58
N GLU A 51 -7.58 -1.93 -3.10
CA GLU A 51 -6.96 -3.23 -3.41
C GLU A 51 -7.24 -4.28 -2.31
N PHE A 52 -7.55 -3.80 -1.11
CA PHE A 52 -7.95 -4.56 0.03
C PHE A 52 -9.42 -4.98 -0.11
N ALA A 53 -9.66 -6.29 0.08
CA ALA A 53 -10.94 -7.00 0.07
C ALA A 53 -11.45 -7.52 -1.31
N PRO A 54 -12.13 -8.69 -1.30
CA PRO A 54 -12.67 -9.34 -2.51
C PRO A 54 -13.78 -8.53 -3.22
N ARG A 55 -14.28 -7.45 -2.61
CA ARG A 55 -15.08 -6.40 -3.25
C ARG A 55 -14.34 -5.08 -3.07
N ARG A 56 -13.82 -4.52 -4.16
CA ARG A 56 -13.16 -3.20 -4.18
C ARG A 56 -14.07 -2.17 -3.50
N MET A 57 -13.65 -1.58 -2.37
CA MET A 57 -14.42 -0.54 -1.70
C MET A 57 -14.73 0.62 -2.65
N SER A 58 -15.95 1.14 -2.62
CA SER A 58 -16.29 2.34 -3.39
C SER A 58 -15.53 3.55 -2.84
N TYR A 59 -15.32 4.56 -3.68
CA TYR A 59 -14.70 5.80 -3.23
C TYR A 59 -15.53 6.51 -2.15
N GLU A 60 -16.86 6.35 -2.17
CA GLU A 60 -17.76 6.83 -1.11
C GLU A 60 -17.46 6.15 0.24
N GLN A 61 -17.32 4.82 0.25
CA GLN A 61 -16.96 4.09 1.46
C GLN A 61 -15.57 4.49 1.98
N ILE A 62 -14.61 4.73 1.08
CA ILE A 62 -13.28 5.22 1.44
C ILE A 62 -13.36 6.66 2.01
N ALA A 63 -14.26 7.50 1.49
CA ALA A 63 -14.49 8.85 2.02
C ALA A 63 -15.04 8.83 3.45
N HIS A 64 -15.90 7.86 3.76
CA HIS A 64 -16.40 7.65 5.11
C HIS A 64 -15.28 7.25 6.07
N VAL A 65 -14.34 6.41 5.63
CA VAL A 65 -13.17 6.01 6.43
C VAL A 65 -12.21 7.17 6.67
N LEU A 66 -11.89 7.95 5.62
CA LEU A 66 -10.90 9.03 5.68
C LEU A 66 -11.46 10.40 6.12
N CYS A 67 -12.71 10.45 6.59
CA CYS A 67 -13.50 11.64 6.95
C CYS A 67 -13.80 12.62 5.81
N ARG A 68 -15.09 12.82 5.49
CA ARG A 68 -15.76 13.93 4.75
C ARG A 68 -15.02 14.63 3.59
N THR A 69 -13.95 14.06 3.06
CA THR A 69 -13.30 14.58 1.87
C THR A 69 -14.23 14.29 0.70
N GLY A 70 -14.88 15.35 0.19
CA GLY A 70 -15.77 15.27 -0.95
C GLY A 70 -15.14 14.42 -2.06
N HIS A 71 -15.97 13.54 -2.62
CA HIS A 71 -15.61 12.43 -3.50
C HIS A 71 -14.60 12.79 -4.64
N VAL A 72 -14.58 14.06 -5.04
CA VAL A 72 -13.66 14.65 -6.03
C VAL A 72 -12.18 14.61 -5.58
N SER A 73 -11.90 14.68 -4.27
CA SER A 73 -10.53 14.61 -3.74
C SER A 73 -9.96 13.18 -3.78
N LEU A 74 -10.80 12.15 -3.60
CA LEU A 74 -10.35 10.75 -3.57
C LEU A 74 -9.98 10.21 -4.94
N LEU A 75 -10.72 10.58 -5.98
CA LEU A 75 -10.37 10.22 -7.36
C LEU A 75 -9.00 10.79 -7.74
N ARG A 76 -8.73 12.03 -7.34
CA ARG A 76 -7.42 12.66 -7.53
C ARG A 76 -6.33 11.98 -6.72
N LEU A 77 -6.57 11.69 -5.44
CA LEU A 77 -5.62 10.94 -4.60
C LEU A 77 -5.32 9.55 -5.17
N ALA A 78 -6.33 8.84 -5.69
CA ALA A 78 -6.12 7.54 -6.33
C ALA A 78 -5.32 7.67 -7.63
N LYS A 79 -5.63 8.65 -8.49
CA LYS A 79 -4.89 8.89 -9.73
C LYS A 79 -3.43 9.25 -9.44
N ASP A 80 -3.20 10.23 -8.58
CA ASP A 80 -1.87 10.71 -8.21
C ASP A 80 -1.09 9.62 -7.44
N GLY A 81 -1.79 8.83 -6.63
CA GLY A 81 -1.21 7.67 -5.94
C GLY A 81 -0.72 6.60 -6.92
N ARG A 82 -1.49 6.29 -7.97
CA ARG A 82 -1.06 5.32 -9.01
C ARG A 82 0.17 5.82 -9.76
N ALA A 83 0.18 7.10 -10.14
CA ALA A 83 1.35 7.71 -10.77
C ALA A 83 2.57 7.64 -9.85
N LEU A 84 2.39 7.93 -8.56
CA LEU A 84 3.46 7.84 -7.55
C LEU A 84 3.94 6.39 -7.34
N ARG A 85 3.04 5.40 -7.38
CA ARG A 85 3.38 3.97 -7.30
C ARG A 85 4.23 3.52 -8.48
N GLN A 86 3.96 4.02 -9.68
CA GLN A 86 4.77 3.74 -10.87
C GLN A 86 6.14 4.44 -10.80
N ALA A 87 6.18 5.65 -10.25
CA ALA A 87 7.41 6.45 -10.17
C ALA A 87 8.33 6.07 -8.99
N SER A 88 7.79 5.49 -7.91
CA SER A 88 8.54 5.23 -6.68
C SER A 88 8.36 3.79 -6.17
N PRO A 89 9.39 2.93 -6.33
CA PRO A 89 9.38 1.56 -5.80
C PRO A 89 9.25 1.50 -4.27
N GLY A 90 9.70 2.53 -3.56
CA GLY A 90 9.52 2.64 -2.11
C GLY A 90 8.06 2.83 -1.71
N PHE A 91 7.34 3.68 -2.45
CA PHE A 91 5.91 3.89 -2.26
C PHE A 91 5.09 2.65 -2.64
N ALA A 92 5.47 1.97 -3.73
CA ALA A 92 4.83 0.72 -4.14
C ALA A 92 4.90 -0.36 -3.06
N ARG A 93 6.10 -0.66 -2.56
CA ARG A 93 6.31 -1.56 -1.41
C ARG A 93 5.58 -1.08 -0.15
N GLY A 94 5.45 0.24 -0.01
CA GLY A 94 4.56 0.93 0.92
C GLY A 94 3.16 0.34 0.94
N VAL A 95 2.48 0.51 -0.20
CA VAL A 95 1.10 0.09 -0.45
C VAL A 95 0.94 -1.43 -0.38
N ASP A 96 1.86 -2.20 -0.96
CA ASP A 96 1.78 -3.66 -0.97
C ASP A 96 1.80 -4.25 0.44
N ALA A 97 2.61 -3.69 1.35
CA ALA A 97 2.62 -4.14 2.73
C ALA A 97 1.30 -3.81 3.46
N LEU A 98 0.70 -2.64 3.19
CA LEU A 98 -0.61 -2.28 3.75
C LEU A 98 -1.66 -3.32 3.33
N VAL A 99 -1.68 -3.69 2.06
CA VAL A 99 -2.59 -4.71 1.51
C VAL A 99 -2.34 -6.07 2.15
N ALA A 100 -1.07 -6.49 2.24
CA ALA A 100 -0.69 -7.78 2.82
C ALA A 100 -1.05 -7.90 4.31
N ILE A 101 -0.88 -6.84 5.10
CA ILE A 101 -1.28 -6.77 6.50
C ILE A 101 -2.79 -6.94 6.65
N ALA A 102 -3.55 -6.26 5.79
CA ALA A 102 -5.01 -6.30 5.83
C ALA A 102 -5.57 -7.67 5.38
N GLN A 103 -4.88 -8.35 4.46
CA GLN A 103 -5.19 -9.72 4.07
C GLN A 103 -4.84 -10.75 5.16
N GLY A 104 -4.09 -10.36 6.18
CA GLY A 104 -3.59 -11.26 7.22
C GLY A 104 -2.35 -12.06 6.80
N SER A 105 -1.70 -11.67 5.70
CA SER A 105 -0.50 -12.32 5.17
C SER A 105 0.78 -11.95 5.93
N ILE A 106 0.74 -10.91 6.76
CA ILE A 106 1.89 -10.49 7.58
C ILE A 106 1.46 -10.52 9.05
N ALA A 107 2.01 -11.46 9.82
CA ALA A 107 1.91 -11.44 11.27
C ALA A 107 2.79 -10.30 11.80
N ARG A 108 2.19 -9.34 12.54
CA ARG A 108 2.95 -8.33 13.28
C ARG A 108 3.77 -9.03 14.36
N GLY A 109 5.02 -9.33 14.04
CA GLY A 109 5.99 -9.89 14.98
C GLY A 109 6.84 -10.99 14.35
N GLY A 110 8.04 -10.64 13.93
CA GLY A 110 9.09 -11.60 13.60
C GLY A 110 9.21 -11.91 12.11
N SER A 111 10.36 -11.51 11.58
CA SER A 111 11.01 -12.00 10.36
C SER A 111 10.21 -11.94 9.05
N PHE A 112 10.91 -11.35 8.09
CA PHE A 112 10.66 -11.40 6.66
C PHE A 112 10.54 -12.85 6.17
N LEU A 113 9.40 -13.52 6.40
CA LEU A 113 9.06 -14.75 5.70
C LEU A 113 8.23 -14.36 4.49
N MET A 114 8.96 -14.27 3.38
CA MET A 114 8.54 -14.62 2.02
C MET A 114 7.12 -15.18 1.97
N VAL A 115 6.13 -14.32 1.75
CA VAL A 115 4.79 -14.75 1.40
C VAL A 115 4.87 -15.12 -0.08
N ASP A 116 4.69 -16.40 -0.37
CA ASP A 116 4.50 -16.93 -1.71
C ASP A 116 3.29 -16.21 -2.35
N LEU A 117 3.57 -15.17 -3.13
CA LEU A 117 2.58 -14.49 -3.97
C LEU A 117 2.48 -15.30 -5.27
N PRO A 118 1.37 -16.02 -5.53
CA PRO A 118 1.18 -16.64 -6.83
C PRO A 118 0.92 -15.53 -7.86
N GLY A 119 1.97 -15.13 -8.59
CA GLY A 119 1.82 -14.20 -9.71
C GLY A 119 2.90 -13.13 -9.88
N VAL A 120 3.94 -13.07 -9.04
CA VAL A 120 5.12 -12.24 -9.36
C VAL A 120 6.02 -13.08 -10.26
N GLY A 121 5.87 -12.90 -11.57
CA GLY A 121 6.78 -13.47 -12.54
C GLY A 121 8.22 -13.11 -12.18
N LEU A 122 9.02 -14.13 -11.86
CA LEU A 122 10.46 -14.07 -11.98
C LEU A 122 10.75 -13.64 -13.42
N VAL A 123 11.17 -12.39 -13.60
CA VAL A 123 11.93 -12.05 -14.81
C VAL A 123 13.32 -12.58 -14.53
N PRO A 124 13.78 -13.67 -15.17
CA PRO A 124 15.18 -14.03 -15.07
C PRO A 124 16.01 -12.87 -15.61
N GLU A 125 16.91 -12.37 -14.79
CA GLU A 125 17.99 -11.49 -15.19
C GLU A 125 18.71 -12.15 -16.38
N MET A 126 18.46 -11.62 -17.59
CA MET A 126 19.22 -12.00 -18.77
C MET A 126 20.64 -11.50 -18.59
N ASN A 127 21.44 -12.38 -18.02
CA ASN A 127 22.84 -12.64 -18.28
C ASN A 127 23.45 -11.69 -19.33
N ARG A 128 24.10 -10.62 -18.88
CA ARG A 128 25.00 -9.83 -19.72
C ARG A 128 26.15 -10.75 -20.13
N PRO A 129 26.44 -10.95 -21.43
CA PRO A 129 27.64 -11.69 -21.81
C PRO A 129 28.87 -10.91 -21.35
N ALA A 130 29.65 -11.54 -20.48
CA ALA A 130 31.00 -11.13 -20.15
C ALA A 130 31.84 -11.15 -21.43
N LEU A 131 32.31 -9.98 -21.86
CA LEU A 131 33.40 -9.86 -22.84
C LEU A 131 34.68 -10.40 -22.17
N SER A 132 34.87 -11.72 -22.26
CA SER A 132 36.13 -12.35 -21.92
C SER A 132 37.09 -12.18 -23.09
N ARG A 133 38.20 -11.51 -22.79
CA ARG A 133 39.40 -11.41 -23.63
C ARG A 133 39.83 -12.80 -24.08
N SER A 134 39.97 -12.99 -25.39
CA SER A 134 40.84 -14.02 -25.95
C SER A 134 42.11 -13.35 -26.45
N VAL A 135 43.21 -13.72 -25.81
CA VAL A 135 44.59 -13.51 -26.25
C VAL A 135 44.85 -14.50 -27.38
N GLN A 136 45.24 -13.98 -28.55
CA GLN A 136 46.31 -14.51 -29.40
C GLN A 136 46.99 -13.34 -30.09
#